data_AF-A0A259S6E8-F1
#
_entry.id   AF-A0A259S6E8-F1
#
_cell.length_a   1.000
_cell.length_b   1.000
_cell.length_c   1.000
_cell.angle_alpha   90.00
_cell.angle_beta   90.00
_cell.angle_gamma   90.00
#
_symmetry.space_group_name_H-M   'P 1'
#
loop_
_entity.id
_entity.type
_entity.pdbx_description
1 polymer ?
#
loop_
_entity_poly.entity_id
_entity_poly.type
_entity_poly.pdbx_seq_one_letter_code
_entity_poly.pdbx_strand_id
1 'polypeptide(L)'
;MAERYWSITASGTVDGRSVPHQGDAAVQAALAKDEGMSLPALTAKMAAIRGKLESARQLRPAPARDDNRILGWNGLLIEALADGGRVLGAPRFIAAAQKAAEFIDTNMRLPDGTLAHSYNRGVASGRANLADHANFALGLVALYDATGKKHWLRLAEKQAQIMAQDFAAANGGYFDHKALHTKADGDVLNLPSRPIDDGAEPAGNAQALALQLALAARTDDAAYQEAAERMLASFSGLIVRDPTDFTGLLAGLSVLRYGSVGSLAFAGKGNVRIEAARTAKHTAEVRLHYTAPWHSNAHDASPGLIPTAVTVSPDAFVRQIDYPQGKKVKLAFSDQPLNLYTGTQVLGMKLNPHVSGPMRIRVQIQACSDAICLAPEDLSIWLPL
;
A
#
# COMPACT_ATOMS: atom_id res chain seq x y z
N MET A 1 29.54 -29.21 16.44
CA MET A 1 29.20 -28.42 15.24
C MET A 1 27.70 -28.07 15.09
N ALA A 2 26.80 -29.00 14.72
CA ALA A 2 25.41 -28.67 14.36
C ALA A 2 24.61 -28.00 15.50
N GLU A 3 24.76 -28.50 16.72
CA GLU A 3 24.17 -27.89 17.91
C GLU A 3 24.64 -26.44 18.10
N ARG A 4 25.96 -26.19 17.96
CA ARG A 4 26.52 -24.83 18.01
C ARG A 4 26.01 -23.93 16.88
N TYR A 5 25.80 -24.47 15.68
CA TYR A 5 25.29 -23.71 14.53
C TYR A 5 23.87 -23.19 14.76
N TRP A 6 23.04 -23.98 15.46
CA TRP A 6 21.65 -23.63 15.78
C TRP A 6 21.44 -23.20 17.25
N SER A 7 22.52 -22.85 17.96
CA SER A 7 22.47 -22.40 19.35
C SER A 7 21.77 -23.37 20.31
N ILE A 8 21.93 -24.67 20.08
CA ILE A 8 21.41 -25.73 20.96
C ILE A 8 22.39 -25.91 22.11
N THR A 9 21.88 -25.76 23.33
CA THR A 9 22.64 -25.92 24.58
C THR A 9 21.95 -26.92 25.49
N ALA A 10 22.72 -27.53 26.40
CA ALA A 10 22.19 -28.49 27.37
C ALA A 10 21.23 -27.86 28.38
N SER A 11 21.44 -26.58 28.74
CA SER A 11 20.59 -25.83 29.67
C SER A 11 19.34 -25.24 29.02
N GLY A 12 19.31 -25.14 27.68
CA GLY A 12 18.29 -24.38 26.97
C GLY A 12 18.49 -22.86 27.04
N THR A 13 17.72 -22.15 26.23
CA THR A 13 17.73 -20.68 26.10
C THR A 13 16.40 -20.05 26.50
N VAL A 14 15.30 -20.81 26.51
CA VAL A 14 13.96 -20.38 26.94
C VAL A 14 13.33 -21.49 27.76
N ASP A 15 12.98 -21.21 29.03
CA ASP A 15 12.33 -22.16 29.95
C ASP A 15 12.99 -23.56 30.02
N GLY A 16 14.33 -23.59 30.03
CA GLY A 16 15.10 -24.84 30.06
C GLY A 16 15.12 -25.61 28.73
N ARG A 17 14.59 -25.03 27.64
CA ARG A 17 14.58 -25.60 26.29
C ARG A 17 15.39 -24.75 25.32
N SER A 18 16.08 -25.38 24.38
CA SER A 18 16.77 -24.67 23.30
C SER A 18 15.78 -24.30 22.19
N VAL A 19 15.72 -23.02 21.82
CA VAL A 19 15.02 -22.56 20.61
C VAL A 19 16.03 -22.45 19.46
N PRO A 20 15.99 -23.35 18.47
CA PRO A 20 16.96 -23.37 17.39
C PRO A 20 16.93 -22.06 16.60
N HIS A 21 18.05 -21.36 16.50
CA HIS A 21 18.19 -20.18 15.65
C HIS A 21 19.58 -20.11 15.05
N GLN A 22 19.69 -19.53 13.87
CA GLN A 22 20.97 -19.36 13.21
C GLN A 22 21.64 -18.09 13.74
N GLY A 23 22.88 -18.21 14.24
CA GLY A 23 23.69 -17.06 14.62
C GLY A 23 24.01 -16.16 13.42
N ASP A 24 24.40 -14.92 13.70
CA ASP A 24 24.78 -13.96 12.66
C ASP A 24 26.04 -14.39 11.87
N ALA A 25 26.45 -13.56 10.91
CA ALA A 25 27.60 -13.85 10.05
C ALA A 25 28.92 -14.00 10.86
N ALA A 26 29.08 -13.27 11.96
CA ALA A 26 30.28 -13.34 12.79
C ALA A 26 30.34 -14.67 13.55
N VAL A 27 29.22 -15.11 14.12
CA VAL A 27 29.08 -16.41 14.79
C VAL A 27 29.37 -17.56 13.82
N GLN A 28 28.84 -17.49 12.60
CA GLN A 28 29.09 -18.51 11.58
C GLN A 28 30.55 -18.55 11.12
N ALA A 29 31.19 -17.39 10.96
CA ALA A 29 32.59 -17.30 10.59
C ALA A 29 33.50 -17.89 11.68
N ALA A 30 33.21 -17.60 12.96
CA ALA A 30 33.93 -18.19 14.09
C ALA A 30 33.76 -19.72 14.14
N LEU A 31 32.55 -20.22 13.96
CA LEU A 31 32.30 -21.67 13.92
C LEU A 31 33.01 -22.35 12.74
N ALA A 32 33.00 -21.73 11.55
CA ALA A 32 33.72 -22.25 10.39
C ALA A 32 35.23 -22.38 10.68
N LYS A 33 35.81 -21.35 11.31
CA LYS A 33 37.22 -21.34 11.73
C LYS A 33 37.52 -22.44 12.75
N ASP A 34 36.71 -22.56 13.80
CA ASP A 34 36.89 -23.57 14.87
C ASP A 34 36.83 -25.00 14.33
N GLU A 35 35.97 -25.25 13.33
CA GLU A 35 35.78 -26.56 12.72
C GLU A 35 36.77 -26.80 11.55
N GLY A 36 37.68 -25.84 11.27
CA GLY A 36 38.68 -25.95 10.20
C GLY A 36 38.08 -25.97 8.79
N MET A 37 36.93 -25.33 8.58
CA MET A 37 36.19 -25.33 7.31
C MET A 37 36.08 -23.92 6.73
N SER A 38 35.93 -23.81 5.40
CA SER A 38 35.49 -22.56 4.78
C SER A 38 34.00 -22.32 5.05
N LEU A 39 33.57 -21.06 5.07
CA LEU A 39 32.16 -20.71 5.27
C LEU A 39 31.21 -21.34 4.23
N PRO A 40 31.57 -21.45 2.93
CA PRO A 40 30.77 -22.20 1.96
C PRO A 40 30.66 -23.69 2.29
N ALA A 41 31.74 -24.33 2.77
CA ALA A 41 31.73 -25.74 3.13
C ALA A 41 30.88 -26.01 4.39
N LEU A 42 30.95 -25.13 5.39
CA LEU A 42 30.06 -25.17 6.56
C LEU A 42 28.58 -25.04 6.12
N THR A 43 28.28 -24.06 5.27
CA THR A 43 26.92 -23.83 4.74
C THR A 43 26.37 -25.06 4.01
N ALA A 44 27.17 -25.66 3.12
CA ALA A 44 26.77 -26.87 2.39
C ALA A 44 26.51 -28.06 3.33
N LYS A 45 27.38 -28.25 4.34
CA LYS A 45 27.23 -29.30 5.34
C LYS A 45 25.97 -29.09 6.19
N MET A 46 25.68 -27.85 6.60
CA MET A 46 24.46 -27.52 7.34
C MET A 46 23.20 -27.67 6.50
N ALA A 47 23.25 -27.39 5.19
CA ALA A 47 22.14 -27.65 4.28
C ALA A 47 21.82 -29.16 4.19
N ALA A 48 22.83 -30.01 4.11
CA ALA A 48 22.65 -31.47 4.12
C ALA A 48 22.03 -31.96 5.44
N ILE A 49 22.49 -31.45 6.59
CA ILE A 49 21.90 -31.78 7.90
C ILE A 49 20.45 -31.28 7.97
N ARG A 50 20.16 -30.06 7.50
CA ARG A 50 18.80 -29.51 7.42
C ARG A 50 17.87 -30.40 6.60
N GLY A 51 18.36 -30.96 5.49
CA GLY A 51 17.63 -31.95 4.69
C GLY A 51 17.27 -33.20 5.50
N LYS A 52 18.21 -33.75 6.28
CA LYS A 52 17.94 -34.90 7.17
C LYS A 52 16.93 -34.56 8.27
N LEU A 53 17.05 -33.37 8.87
CA LEU A 53 16.10 -32.89 9.90
C LEU A 53 14.70 -32.66 9.31
N GLU A 54 14.61 -32.18 8.07
CA GLU A 54 13.35 -32.02 7.34
C GLU A 54 12.70 -33.38 7.10
N SER A 55 13.45 -34.37 6.59
CA SER A 55 12.94 -35.74 6.41
C SER A 55 12.46 -36.36 7.73
N ALA A 56 13.20 -36.18 8.82
CA ALA A 56 12.77 -36.62 10.14
C ALA A 56 11.53 -35.86 10.65
N ARG A 57 11.42 -34.56 10.35
CA ARG A 57 10.23 -33.75 10.69
C ARG A 57 8.99 -34.23 9.95
N GLN A 58 9.11 -34.63 8.69
CA GLN A 58 7.99 -35.12 7.87
C GLN A 58 7.37 -36.41 8.39
N LEU A 59 8.08 -37.19 9.22
CA LEU A 59 7.54 -38.38 9.89
C LEU A 59 6.63 -38.04 11.08
N ARG A 60 6.65 -36.79 11.56
CA ARG A 60 5.77 -36.34 12.65
C ARG A 60 4.40 -35.94 12.07
N PRO A 61 3.29 -36.21 12.78
CA PRO A 61 2.01 -35.61 12.43
C PRO A 61 2.15 -34.09 12.30
N ALA A 62 1.73 -33.55 11.16
CA ALA A 62 1.74 -32.11 10.95
C ALA A 62 0.76 -31.46 11.96
N PRO A 63 1.08 -30.29 12.52
CA PRO A 63 0.11 -29.51 13.27
C PRO A 63 -1.16 -29.31 12.42
N ALA A 64 -2.33 -29.35 13.06
CA ALA A 64 -3.57 -29.01 12.38
C ALA A 64 -3.44 -27.61 11.75
N ARG A 65 -3.83 -27.48 10.49
CA ARG A 65 -3.89 -26.19 9.82
C ARG A 65 -5.24 -25.57 10.11
N ASP A 66 -5.24 -24.32 10.55
CA ASP A 66 -6.46 -23.52 10.50
C ASP A 66 -6.72 -23.16 9.03
N ASP A 67 -7.82 -23.66 8.48
CA ASP A 67 -8.25 -23.36 7.11
C ASP A 67 -9.14 -22.11 7.04
N ASN A 68 -9.33 -21.43 8.17
CA ASN A 68 -10.12 -20.22 8.26
C ASN A 68 -9.43 -19.05 7.56
N ARG A 69 -10.17 -18.40 6.66
CA ARG A 69 -9.74 -17.20 5.94
C ARG A 69 -10.69 -16.08 6.28
N ILE A 70 -10.21 -15.11 7.05
CA ILE A 70 -10.96 -13.90 7.41
C ILE A 70 -10.73 -12.84 6.34
N LEU A 71 -11.80 -12.24 5.84
CA LEU A 71 -11.76 -11.27 4.74
C LEU A 71 -10.86 -10.07 5.08
N GLY A 72 -11.10 -9.40 6.20
CA GLY A 72 -10.31 -8.25 6.62
C GLY A 72 -8.81 -8.54 6.76
N TRP A 73 -8.44 -9.67 7.36
CA TRP A 73 -7.04 -10.07 7.53
C TRP A 73 -6.36 -10.39 6.20
N ASN A 74 -7.08 -11.05 5.28
CA ASN A 74 -6.56 -11.29 3.95
C ASN A 74 -6.47 -9.99 3.14
N GLY A 75 -7.34 -9.00 3.37
CA GLY A 75 -7.21 -7.66 2.81
C GLY A 75 -5.88 -6.99 3.20
N LEU A 76 -5.55 -6.96 4.49
CA LEU A 76 -4.27 -6.46 5.00
C LEU A 76 -3.08 -7.22 4.41
N LEU A 77 -3.18 -8.55 4.30
CA LEU A 77 -2.15 -9.38 3.68
C LEU A 77 -1.95 -9.04 2.19
N ILE A 78 -3.04 -8.87 1.44
CA ILE A 78 -3.01 -8.51 0.02
C ILE A 78 -2.33 -7.16 -0.17
N GLU A 79 -2.67 -6.17 0.65
CA GLU A 79 -2.03 -4.85 0.64
C GLU A 79 -0.53 -4.98 0.86
N ALA A 80 -0.11 -5.64 1.94
CA ALA A 80 1.30 -5.83 2.28
C ALA A 80 2.09 -6.57 1.18
N LEU A 81 1.50 -7.60 0.57
CA LEU A 81 2.12 -8.35 -0.52
C LEU A 81 2.21 -7.53 -1.82
N ALA A 82 1.18 -6.76 -2.16
CA ALA A 82 1.17 -5.92 -3.35
C ALA A 82 2.20 -4.78 -3.23
N ASP A 83 2.21 -4.08 -2.10
CA ASP A 83 3.16 -3.01 -1.83
C ASP A 83 4.59 -3.52 -1.68
N GLY A 84 4.80 -4.58 -0.90
CA GLY A 84 6.11 -5.22 -0.78
C GLY A 84 6.62 -5.71 -2.13
N GLY A 85 5.74 -6.27 -2.96
CA GLY A 85 6.05 -6.68 -4.32
C GLY A 85 6.49 -5.52 -5.22
N ARG A 86 5.79 -4.38 -5.14
CA ARG A 86 6.10 -3.16 -5.91
C ARG A 86 7.40 -2.50 -5.45
N VAL A 87 7.55 -2.26 -4.14
CA VAL A 87 8.68 -1.53 -3.56
C VAL A 87 9.98 -2.34 -3.61
N LEU A 88 9.90 -3.64 -3.32
CA LEU A 88 11.09 -4.53 -3.29
C LEU A 88 11.41 -5.15 -4.66
N GLY A 89 10.61 -4.89 -5.69
CA GLY A 89 10.76 -5.53 -6.99
C GLY A 89 10.63 -7.05 -6.92
N ALA A 90 9.63 -7.55 -6.18
CA ALA A 90 9.40 -8.97 -5.92
C ALA A 90 8.09 -9.48 -6.56
N PRO A 91 8.09 -9.87 -7.86
CA PRO A 91 6.88 -10.28 -8.58
C PRO A 91 6.09 -11.41 -7.93
N ARG A 92 6.77 -12.30 -7.18
CA ARG A 92 6.13 -13.40 -6.45
C ARG A 92 5.12 -12.91 -5.39
N PHE A 93 5.36 -11.75 -4.79
CA PHE A 93 4.44 -11.19 -3.79
C PHE A 93 3.20 -10.62 -4.46
N ILE A 94 3.38 -9.92 -5.59
CA ILE A 94 2.26 -9.45 -6.42
C ILE A 94 1.40 -10.63 -6.88
N ALA A 95 2.02 -11.71 -7.39
CA ALA A 95 1.29 -12.90 -7.83
C ALA A 95 0.51 -13.57 -6.68
N ALA A 96 1.08 -13.61 -5.48
CA ALA A 96 0.39 -14.13 -4.30
C ALA A 96 -0.81 -13.25 -3.89
N ALA A 97 -0.64 -11.92 -3.91
CA ALA A 97 -1.72 -10.97 -3.65
C ALA A 97 -2.86 -11.11 -4.65
N GLN A 98 -2.57 -11.22 -5.95
CA GLN A 98 -3.58 -11.43 -7.00
C GLN A 98 -4.37 -12.71 -6.77
N LYS A 99 -3.67 -13.82 -6.50
CA LYS A 99 -4.31 -15.11 -6.22
C LYS A 99 -5.23 -15.06 -5.00
N ALA A 100 -4.81 -14.36 -3.94
CA ALA A 100 -5.63 -14.19 -2.74
C ALA A 100 -6.87 -13.33 -3.02
N ALA A 101 -6.72 -12.23 -3.78
CA ALA A 101 -7.84 -11.37 -4.16
C ALA A 101 -8.85 -12.10 -5.06
N GLU A 102 -8.38 -12.85 -6.06
CA GLU A 102 -9.23 -13.69 -6.93
C GLU A 102 -9.97 -14.76 -6.15
N PHE A 103 -9.31 -15.38 -5.16
CA PHE A 103 -9.93 -16.35 -4.28
C PHE A 103 -11.10 -15.74 -3.51
N ILE A 104 -10.90 -14.59 -2.87
CA ILE A 104 -11.95 -13.87 -2.14
C ILE A 104 -13.10 -13.51 -3.09
N ASP A 105 -12.78 -12.91 -4.24
CA ASP A 105 -13.77 -12.44 -5.20
C ASP A 105 -14.61 -13.58 -5.79
N THR A 106 -14.09 -14.80 -5.82
CA THR A 106 -14.80 -15.96 -6.37
C THR A 106 -15.51 -16.78 -5.30
N ASN A 107 -14.86 -17.04 -4.17
CA ASN A 107 -15.28 -18.07 -3.21
C ASN A 107 -15.94 -17.50 -1.96
N MET A 108 -15.79 -16.20 -1.70
CA MET A 108 -16.36 -15.54 -0.51
C MET A 108 -17.56 -14.66 -0.85
N ARG A 109 -18.12 -14.75 -2.05
CA ARG A 109 -19.36 -14.03 -2.39
C ARG A 109 -20.58 -14.75 -1.81
N LEU A 110 -21.46 -13.96 -1.21
CA LEU A 110 -22.79 -14.39 -0.77
C LEU A 110 -23.81 -14.29 -1.92
N PRO A 111 -24.97 -14.97 -1.84
CA PRO A 111 -25.99 -14.94 -2.90
C PRO A 111 -26.53 -13.55 -3.25
N ASP A 112 -26.49 -12.61 -2.30
CA ASP A 112 -26.90 -11.22 -2.51
C ASP A 112 -25.80 -10.34 -3.15
N GLY A 113 -24.65 -10.94 -3.50
CA GLY A 113 -23.52 -10.27 -4.13
C GLY A 113 -22.54 -9.59 -3.17
N THR A 114 -22.85 -9.54 -1.87
CA THR A 114 -21.91 -9.07 -0.82
C THR A 114 -20.84 -10.12 -0.51
N LEU A 115 -19.88 -9.78 0.34
CA LEU A 115 -18.82 -10.69 0.74
C LEU A 115 -19.12 -11.31 2.12
N ALA A 116 -18.63 -12.53 2.31
CA ALA A 116 -18.64 -13.20 3.58
C ALA A 116 -17.46 -12.73 4.46
N HIS A 117 -17.67 -12.68 5.77
CA HIS A 117 -16.63 -12.37 6.74
C HIS A 117 -15.53 -13.45 6.75
N SER A 118 -15.95 -14.72 6.68
CA SER A 118 -15.04 -15.85 6.81
C SER A 118 -15.27 -16.91 5.75
N TYR A 119 -14.21 -17.65 5.44
CA TYR A 119 -14.28 -18.87 4.65
C TYR A 119 -13.55 -19.98 5.38
N ASN A 120 -14.26 -21.04 5.74
CA ASN A 120 -13.69 -22.16 6.47
C ASN A 120 -14.22 -23.49 5.91
N ARG A 121 -13.31 -24.45 5.69
CA ARG A 121 -13.64 -25.81 5.19
C ARG A 121 -14.58 -25.84 3.98
N GLY A 122 -14.38 -24.93 3.03
CA GLY A 122 -15.17 -24.89 1.80
C GLY A 122 -16.40 -23.98 1.85
N VAL A 123 -16.71 -23.39 3.01
CA VAL A 123 -17.95 -22.65 3.25
C VAL A 123 -17.65 -21.20 3.57
N ALA A 124 -18.20 -20.29 2.77
CA ALA A 124 -18.26 -18.86 3.07
C ALA A 124 -19.40 -18.59 4.07
N SER A 125 -19.12 -17.90 5.17
CA SER A 125 -20.11 -17.66 6.23
C SER A 125 -19.88 -16.33 6.97
N GLY A 126 -20.97 -15.81 7.55
CA GLY A 126 -21.02 -14.50 8.18
C GLY A 126 -21.02 -13.39 7.14
N ARG A 127 -21.79 -12.32 7.35
CA ARG A 127 -21.76 -11.15 6.46
C ARG A 127 -20.55 -10.28 6.82
N ALA A 128 -19.79 -9.84 5.82
CA ALA A 128 -18.64 -8.97 6.01
C ALA A 128 -19.04 -7.66 6.70
N ASN A 129 -18.17 -7.17 7.58
CA ASN A 129 -18.33 -5.89 8.27
C ASN A 129 -17.57 -4.75 7.57
N LEU A 130 -17.59 -3.56 8.16
CA LEU A 130 -16.91 -2.39 7.62
C LEU A 130 -15.42 -2.64 7.41
N ALA A 131 -14.73 -3.19 8.42
CA ALA A 131 -13.29 -3.43 8.37
C ALA A 131 -12.92 -4.45 7.28
N ASP A 132 -13.72 -5.50 7.12
CA ASP A 132 -13.56 -6.48 6.05
C ASP A 132 -13.56 -5.83 4.67
N HIS A 133 -14.57 -4.99 4.40
CA HIS A 133 -14.72 -4.30 3.13
C HIS A 133 -13.61 -3.28 2.90
N ALA A 134 -13.28 -2.47 3.92
CA ALA A 134 -12.25 -1.44 3.81
C ALA A 134 -10.85 -2.03 3.58
N ASN A 135 -10.46 -3.04 4.36
CA ASN A 135 -9.15 -3.69 4.25
C ASN A 135 -9.01 -4.41 2.90
N PHE A 136 -10.06 -5.12 2.46
CA PHE A 136 -10.02 -5.78 1.17
C PHE A 136 -9.92 -4.77 0.01
N ALA A 137 -10.66 -3.66 0.09
CA ALA A 137 -10.60 -2.60 -0.91
C ALA A 137 -9.23 -1.92 -0.98
N LEU A 138 -8.57 -1.67 0.16
CA LEU A 138 -7.19 -1.15 0.20
C LEU A 138 -6.20 -2.13 -0.43
N GLY A 139 -6.33 -3.44 -0.15
CA GLY A 139 -5.55 -4.47 -0.85
C GLY A 139 -5.75 -4.45 -2.36
N LEU A 140 -6.98 -4.22 -2.83
CA LEU A 140 -7.29 -4.06 -4.26
C LEU A 140 -6.69 -2.77 -4.84
N VAL A 141 -6.68 -1.66 -4.10
CA VAL A 141 -5.99 -0.44 -4.50
C VAL A 141 -4.48 -0.67 -4.62
N ALA A 142 -3.86 -1.35 -3.66
CA ALA A 142 -2.44 -1.71 -3.72
C ALA A 142 -2.12 -2.63 -4.91
N LEU A 143 -3.03 -3.56 -5.26
CA LEU A 143 -2.91 -4.37 -6.47
C LEU A 143 -3.04 -3.54 -7.76
N TYR A 144 -3.94 -2.57 -7.81
CA TYR A 144 -3.98 -1.59 -8.90
C TYR A 144 -2.64 -0.85 -8.99
N ASP A 145 -2.09 -0.43 -7.86
CA ASP A 145 -0.83 0.28 -7.85
C ASP A 145 0.35 -0.60 -8.30
N ALA A 146 0.37 -1.86 -7.91
CA ALA A 146 1.45 -2.77 -8.29
C ALA A 146 1.38 -3.22 -9.75
N THR A 147 0.19 -3.19 -10.38
CA THR A 147 -0.03 -3.83 -11.69
C THR A 147 -0.53 -2.89 -12.79
N GLY A 148 -1.04 -1.71 -12.45
CA GLY A 148 -1.73 -0.80 -13.38
C GLY A 148 -3.06 -1.32 -13.92
N LYS A 149 -3.53 -2.51 -13.50
CA LYS A 149 -4.74 -3.13 -14.05
C LYS A 149 -6.00 -2.52 -13.43
N LYS A 150 -6.73 -1.70 -14.21
CA LYS A 150 -7.97 -1.01 -13.79
C LYS A 150 -9.06 -1.90 -13.17
N HIS A 151 -9.06 -3.21 -13.42
CA HIS A 151 -10.05 -4.11 -12.80
C HIS A 151 -9.95 -4.13 -11.27
N TRP A 152 -8.75 -4.02 -10.70
CA TRP A 152 -8.58 -4.00 -9.25
C TRP A 152 -9.17 -2.73 -8.65
N LEU A 153 -8.91 -1.58 -9.29
CA LEU A 153 -9.50 -0.30 -8.88
C LEU A 153 -11.04 -0.35 -8.94
N ARG A 154 -11.62 -0.90 -10.02
CA ARG A 154 -13.08 -1.09 -10.12
C ARG A 154 -13.65 -1.98 -9.02
N LEU A 155 -12.94 -3.02 -8.63
CA LEU A 155 -13.36 -3.87 -7.50
C LEU A 155 -13.29 -3.10 -6.17
N ALA A 156 -12.27 -2.26 -5.97
CA ALA A 156 -12.18 -1.38 -4.80
C ALA A 156 -13.32 -0.36 -4.76
N GLU A 157 -13.64 0.29 -5.89
CA GLU A 157 -14.78 1.21 -6.02
C GLU A 157 -16.11 0.50 -5.66
N LYS A 158 -16.29 -0.76 -6.09
CA LYS A 158 -17.45 -1.57 -5.72
C LYS A 158 -17.54 -1.80 -4.20
N GLN A 159 -16.43 -2.07 -3.52
CA GLN A 159 -16.43 -2.20 -2.06
C GLN A 159 -16.77 -0.86 -1.38
N ALA A 160 -16.22 0.26 -1.86
CA ALA A 160 -16.56 1.59 -1.35
C ALA A 160 -18.04 1.94 -1.53
N GLN A 161 -18.66 1.54 -2.65
CA GLN A 161 -20.09 1.68 -2.88
C GLN A 161 -20.91 0.83 -1.90
N ILE A 162 -20.53 -0.43 -1.65
CA ILE A 162 -21.17 -1.27 -0.63
C ILE A 162 -21.07 -0.60 0.74
N MET A 163 -19.90 -0.06 1.10
CA MET A 163 -19.72 0.63 2.37
C MET A 163 -20.63 1.86 2.50
N ALA A 164 -20.74 2.66 1.44
CA ALA A 164 -21.63 3.82 1.39
C ALA A 164 -23.12 3.42 1.51
N GLN A 165 -23.52 2.29 0.91
CA GLN A 165 -24.91 1.83 0.91
C GLN A 165 -25.32 1.17 2.23
N ASP A 166 -24.48 0.28 2.75
CA ASP A 166 -24.84 -0.58 3.89
C ASP A 166 -24.43 0.03 5.24
N PHE A 167 -23.37 0.85 5.29
CA PHE A 167 -22.75 1.26 6.56
C PHE A 167 -22.74 2.77 6.82
N ALA A 168 -23.06 3.63 5.85
CA ALA A 168 -22.90 5.08 6.02
C ALA A 168 -23.77 5.66 7.13
N ALA A 169 -23.18 6.54 7.93
CA ALA A 169 -23.87 7.30 8.95
C ALA A 169 -24.27 8.70 8.46
N ALA A 170 -25.44 9.19 8.89
CA ALA A 170 -25.98 10.48 8.47
C ALA A 170 -25.08 11.69 8.77
N ASN A 171 -24.31 11.64 9.86
CA ASN A 171 -23.39 12.69 10.29
C ASN A 171 -21.92 12.38 9.96
N GLY A 172 -21.65 11.48 9.02
CA GLY A 172 -20.29 11.09 8.61
C GLY A 172 -19.77 9.84 9.33
N GLY A 173 -18.81 9.18 8.68
CA GLY A 173 -18.32 7.86 9.11
C GLY A 173 -19.25 6.73 8.73
N TYR A 174 -18.91 5.54 9.22
CA TYR A 174 -19.58 4.29 8.94
C TYR A 174 -19.82 3.50 10.23
N PHE A 175 -20.95 2.79 10.27
CA PHE A 175 -21.22 1.77 11.28
C PHE A 175 -20.49 0.46 10.94
N ASP A 176 -20.22 -0.39 11.93
CA ASP A 176 -19.50 -1.65 11.69
C ASP A 176 -20.31 -2.66 10.86
N HIS A 177 -21.62 -2.69 11.09
CA HIS A 177 -22.54 -3.60 10.42
C HIS A 177 -23.67 -2.83 9.76
N LYS A 178 -24.34 -3.49 8.81
CA LYS A 178 -25.50 -2.92 8.14
C LYS A 178 -26.53 -2.54 9.19
N ALA A 179 -26.99 -1.30 9.15
CA ALA A 179 -28.05 -0.83 10.04
C ALA A 179 -29.30 -1.67 9.78
N LEU A 180 -29.52 -2.69 10.62
CA LEU A 180 -30.78 -3.42 10.61
C LEU A 180 -31.80 -2.46 11.22
N HIS A 181 -32.73 -1.99 10.38
CA HIS A 181 -33.92 -1.30 10.87
C HIS A 181 -34.53 -2.18 11.96
N THR A 182 -34.81 -1.54 13.10
CA THR A 182 -35.45 -2.08 14.28
C THR A 182 -36.48 -3.13 13.88
N LYS A 183 -36.38 -4.35 14.42
CA LYS A 183 -37.48 -5.31 14.30
C LYS A 183 -38.74 -4.65 14.89
N ALA A 184 -39.90 -4.96 14.31
CA ALA A 184 -41.19 -4.43 14.75
C ALA A 184 -41.57 -4.84 16.19
N ASP A 185 -40.81 -5.73 16.83
CA ASP A 185 -40.99 -6.25 18.19
C ASP A 185 -40.17 -5.50 19.27
N GLY A 186 -39.38 -4.48 18.90
CA GLY A 186 -38.63 -3.68 19.87
C GLY A 186 -37.33 -4.32 20.37
N ASP A 187 -36.93 -5.48 19.84
CA ASP A 187 -35.62 -6.08 20.14
C ASP A 187 -34.52 -5.33 19.37
N VAL A 188 -33.89 -4.36 20.04
CA VAL A 188 -32.66 -3.69 19.58
C VAL A 188 -31.49 -4.65 19.78
N LEU A 189 -31.10 -5.37 18.73
CA LEU A 189 -30.06 -6.39 18.85
C LEU A 189 -28.63 -5.89 18.61
N ASN A 190 -28.40 -4.59 18.39
CA ASN A 190 -27.10 -3.91 18.58
C ASN A 190 -27.29 -2.41 18.31
N LEU A 191 -26.85 -1.55 19.24
CA LEU A 191 -26.59 -0.15 18.89
C LEU A 191 -25.50 -0.15 17.80
N PRO A 192 -25.72 0.49 16.64
CA PRO A 192 -24.72 0.48 15.57
C PRO A 192 -23.42 1.13 16.07
N SER A 193 -22.40 0.32 16.35
CA SER A 193 -21.07 0.81 16.73
C SER A 193 -20.41 1.47 15.53
N ARG A 194 -19.65 2.54 15.79
CA ARG A 194 -18.75 3.15 14.81
C ARG A 194 -17.32 2.91 15.27
N PRO A 195 -16.67 1.83 14.81
CA PRO A 195 -15.34 1.48 15.27
C PRO A 195 -14.36 2.51 14.73
N ILE A 196 -13.74 3.26 15.65
CA ILE A 196 -12.80 4.36 15.35
C ILE A 196 -11.49 4.21 16.12
N ASP A 197 -11.51 3.46 17.22
CA ASP A 197 -10.40 3.12 18.09
C ASP A 197 -9.51 2.06 17.45
N ASP A 198 -8.24 2.39 17.25
CA ASP A 198 -7.26 1.45 16.73
C ASP A 198 -6.88 0.44 17.83
N GLY A 199 -6.89 -0.86 17.49
CA GLY A 199 -6.54 -1.94 18.41
C GLY A 199 -5.37 -2.77 17.88
N ALA A 200 -5.47 -4.09 18.04
CA ALA A 200 -4.55 -5.02 17.36
C ALA A 200 -4.68 -4.94 15.83
N GLU A 201 -5.84 -4.47 15.36
CA GLU A 201 -6.15 -4.18 13.96
C GLU A 201 -6.54 -2.70 13.83
N PRO A 202 -6.28 -2.06 12.69
CA PRO A 202 -6.75 -0.71 12.44
C PRO A 202 -8.28 -0.62 12.49
N ALA A 203 -8.80 0.49 12.99
CA ALA A 203 -10.24 0.68 13.08
C ALA A 203 -10.92 0.69 11.70
N GLY A 204 -12.15 0.16 11.61
CA GLY A 204 -12.91 0.13 10.36
C GLY A 204 -13.10 1.52 9.73
N ASN A 205 -13.35 2.56 10.54
CA ASN A 205 -13.45 3.94 10.03
C ASN A 205 -12.09 4.52 9.62
N ALA A 206 -10.98 4.13 10.26
CA ALA A 206 -9.65 4.55 9.85
C ALA A 206 -9.30 3.98 8.47
N GLN A 207 -9.60 2.70 8.25
CA GLN A 207 -9.38 2.03 6.97
C GLN A 207 -10.34 2.55 5.89
N ALA A 208 -11.58 2.85 6.24
CA ALA A 208 -12.51 3.50 5.34
C ALA A 208 -12.01 4.89 4.91
N LEU A 209 -11.49 5.70 5.83
CA LEU A 209 -10.91 7.01 5.50
C LEU A 209 -9.72 6.86 4.55
N ALA A 210 -8.82 5.93 4.83
CA ALA A 210 -7.68 5.63 3.96
C ALA A 210 -8.15 5.22 2.55
N LEU A 211 -9.18 4.37 2.46
CA LEU A 211 -9.78 3.97 1.18
C LEU A 211 -10.35 5.17 0.41
N GLN A 212 -11.13 6.03 1.07
CA GLN A 212 -11.73 7.21 0.43
C GLN A 212 -10.65 8.12 -0.15
N LEU A 213 -9.59 8.41 0.62
CA LEU A 213 -8.46 9.22 0.14
C LEU A 213 -7.69 8.53 -1.00
N ALA A 214 -7.52 7.21 -0.92
CA ALA A 214 -6.82 6.46 -1.96
C ALA A 214 -7.61 6.43 -3.28
N LEU A 215 -8.93 6.29 -3.23
CA LEU A 215 -9.80 6.37 -4.40
C LEU A 215 -9.85 7.80 -4.95
N ALA A 216 -10.00 8.81 -4.11
CA ALA A 216 -9.97 10.23 -4.52
C ALA A 216 -8.70 10.59 -5.31
N ALA A 217 -7.55 10.04 -4.93
CA ALA A 217 -6.30 10.25 -5.67
C ALA A 217 -6.27 9.55 -7.04
N ARG A 218 -6.99 8.44 -7.21
CA ARG A 218 -6.91 7.55 -8.38
C ARG A 218 -8.08 7.67 -9.35
N THR A 219 -9.13 8.38 -8.97
CA THR A 219 -10.35 8.52 -9.78
C THR A 219 -10.72 9.99 -9.99
N ASP A 220 -11.69 10.23 -10.87
CA ASP A 220 -12.30 11.55 -11.07
C ASP A 220 -13.67 11.64 -10.37
N ASP A 221 -13.76 11.11 -9.15
CA ASP A 221 -14.98 11.17 -8.35
C ASP A 221 -14.75 11.98 -7.07
N ALA A 222 -15.22 13.23 -7.09
CA ALA A 222 -15.12 14.14 -5.94
C ALA A 222 -15.85 13.61 -4.70
N ALA A 223 -16.82 12.70 -4.86
CA ALA A 223 -17.58 12.15 -3.74
C ALA A 223 -16.68 11.43 -2.73
N TYR A 224 -15.56 10.85 -3.18
CA TYR A 224 -14.59 10.20 -2.29
C TYR A 224 -13.84 11.20 -1.41
N GLN A 225 -13.38 12.31 -1.97
CA GLN A 225 -12.73 13.36 -1.18
C GLN A 225 -13.72 14.00 -0.20
N GLU A 226 -14.93 14.31 -0.65
CA GLU A 226 -15.97 14.86 0.23
C GLU A 226 -16.36 13.88 1.35
N ALA A 227 -16.41 12.57 1.07
CA ALA A 227 -16.66 11.55 2.09
C ALA A 227 -15.55 11.55 3.14
N ALA A 228 -14.28 11.59 2.73
CA ALA A 228 -13.14 11.67 3.64
C ALA A 228 -13.19 12.92 4.54
N GLU A 229 -13.50 14.08 3.96
CA GLU A 229 -13.64 15.34 4.71
C GLU A 229 -14.80 15.29 5.71
N ARG A 230 -15.97 14.76 5.31
CA ARG A 230 -17.12 14.55 6.21
C ARG A 230 -16.80 13.60 7.37
N MET A 231 -16.05 12.52 7.10
CA MET A 231 -15.61 11.59 8.15
C MET A 231 -14.71 12.28 9.18
N LEU A 232 -13.68 12.98 8.71
CA LEU A 232 -12.75 13.71 9.58
C LEU A 232 -13.46 14.80 10.40
N ALA A 233 -14.40 15.52 9.79
CA ALA A 233 -15.22 16.49 10.51
C ALA A 233 -16.03 15.83 11.64
N SER A 234 -16.65 14.68 11.37
CA SER A 234 -17.46 13.92 12.34
C SER A 234 -16.67 13.47 13.57
N PHE A 235 -15.41 13.06 13.37
CA PHE A 235 -14.57 12.52 14.44
C PHE A 235 -13.58 13.55 15.02
N SER A 236 -13.53 14.78 14.49
CA SER A 236 -12.56 15.82 14.86
C SER A 236 -12.50 16.09 16.36
N GLY A 237 -13.65 16.17 17.04
CA GLY A 237 -13.70 16.41 18.48
C GLY A 237 -13.07 15.29 19.32
N LEU A 238 -13.17 14.03 18.86
CA LEU A 238 -12.56 12.87 19.52
C LEU A 238 -11.06 12.82 19.23
N ILE A 239 -10.66 13.04 17.98
CA ILE A 239 -9.25 13.09 17.56
C ILE A 239 -8.47 14.16 18.35
N VAL A 240 -9.07 15.34 18.57
CA VAL A 240 -8.43 16.42 19.34
C VAL A 240 -8.31 16.06 20.82
N ARG A 241 -9.29 15.35 21.38
CA ARG A 241 -9.31 14.99 22.80
C ARG A 241 -8.29 13.90 23.12
N ASP A 242 -8.28 12.81 22.34
CA ASP A 242 -7.48 11.60 22.61
C ASP A 242 -6.72 11.13 21.34
N PRO A 243 -5.76 11.90 20.81
CA PRO A 243 -5.15 11.63 19.50
C PRO A 243 -4.45 10.27 19.38
N THR A 244 -3.91 9.75 20.49
CA THR A 244 -3.19 8.46 20.51
C THR A 244 -4.08 7.26 20.27
N ASP A 245 -5.40 7.40 20.46
CA ASP A 245 -6.36 6.30 20.29
C ASP A 245 -6.85 6.20 18.83
N PHE A 246 -6.52 7.21 18.01
CA PHE A 246 -7.05 7.40 16.65
C PHE A 246 -5.92 7.59 15.61
N THR A 247 -4.83 6.84 15.73
CA THR A 247 -3.63 6.97 14.90
C THR A 247 -3.89 6.77 13.40
N GLY A 248 -4.80 5.87 13.02
CA GLY A 248 -5.18 5.64 11.64
C GLY A 248 -5.97 6.81 11.04
N LEU A 249 -6.85 7.45 11.84
CA LEU A 249 -7.53 8.68 11.43
C LEU A 249 -6.55 9.85 11.30
N LEU A 250 -5.56 9.95 12.20
CA LEU A 250 -4.47 10.93 12.10
C LEU A 250 -3.59 10.70 10.86
N ALA A 251 -3.31 9.45 10.51
CA ALA A 251 -2.62 9.10 9.27
C ALA A 251 -3.41 9.58 8.04
N GLY A 252 -4.74 9.34 8.02
CA GLY A 252 -5.62 9.86 6.97
C GLY A 252 -5.64 11.39 6.91
N LEU A 253 -5.71 12.08 8.06
CA LEU A 253 -5.62 13.55 8.12
C LEU A 253 -4.27 14.06 7.58
N SER A 254 -3.18 13.37 7.89
CA SER A 254 -1.85 13.70 7.35
C SER A 254 -1.84 13.57 5.83
N VAL A 255 -2.44 12.51 5.28
CA VAL A 255 -2.54 12.33 3.81
C VAL A 255 -3.38 13.45 3.18
N LEU A 256 -4.53 13.78 3.76
CA LEU A 256 -5.39 14.85 3.25
C LEU A 256 -4.67 16.22 3.24
N ARG A 257 -3.86 16.50 4.28
CA ARG A 257 -3.21 17.80 4.44
C ARG A 257 -1.88 17.94 3.71
N TYR A 258 -1.11 16.87 3.63
CA TYR A 258 0.29 16.90 3.16
C TYR A 258 0.52 16.05 1.91
N GLY A 259 -0.49 15.35 1.41
CA GLY A 259 -0.40 14.45 0.27
C GLY A 259 0.15 13.07 0.63
N SER A 260 0.67 12.36 -0.36
CA SER A 260 1.18 10.99 -0.17
C SER A 260 2.32 10.95 0.85
N VAL A 261 2.30 9.91 1.71
CA VAL A 261 3.37 9.60 2.67
C VAL A 261 4.40 8.60 2.10
N GLY A 262 4.14 8.08 0.90
CA GLY A 262 4.98 7.08 0.24
C GLY A 262 5.64 7.60 -1.03
N SER A 263 6.26 6.69 -1.77
CA SER A 263 6.96 7.00 -3.02
C SER A 263 6.05 7.03 -4.25
N LEU A 264 4.73 7.03 -4.07
CA LEU A 264 3.72 7.00 -5.12
C LEU A 264 2.69 8.12 -4.89
N ALA A 265 2.40 8.89 -5.94
CA ALA A 265 1.30 9.86 -5.98
C ALA A 265 0.59 9.81 -7.34
N PHE A 266 -0.55 10.49 -7.41
CA PHE A 266 -1.36 10.62 -8.61
C PHE A 266 -1.73 12.08 -8.82
N ALA A 267 -1.71 12.52 -10.08
CA ALA A 267 -2.13 13.84 -10.53
C ALA A 267 -3.18 13.70 -11.64
N GLY A 268 -3.84 14.81 -11.95
CA GLY A 268 -4.78 14.90 -13.06
C GLY A 268 -5.93 13.92 -12.94
N LYS A 269 -6.51 13.81 -11.74
CA LYS A 269 -7.64 12.90 -11.45
C LYS A 269 -7.31 11.44 -11.75
N GLY A 270 -6.14 11.00 -11.29
CA GLY A 270 -5.63 9.63 -11.50
C GLY A 270 -4.99 9.35 -12.85
N ASN A 271 -4.96 10.30 -13.79
CA ASN A 271 -4.44 10.07 -15.14
C ASN A 271 -2.92 10.17 -15.25
N VAL A 272 -2.26 10.79 -14.27
CA VAL A 272 -0.79 10.84 -14.17
C VAL A 272 -0.34 10.13 -12.91
N ARG A 273 0.33 8.99 -13.06
CA ARG A 273 0.95 8.27 -11.96
C ARG A 273 2.39 8.75 -11.77
N ILE A 274 2.77 9.05 -10.53
CA ILE A 274 4.08 9.61 -10.17
C ILE A 274 4.76 8.68 -9.18
N GLU A 275 5.93 8.16 -9.53
CA GLU A 275 6.69 7.22 -8.69
C GLU A 275 8.11 7.69 -8.47
N ALA A 276 8.56 7.73 -7.22
CA ALA A 276 9.96 7.92 -6.87
C ALA A 276 10.62 6.58 -6.51
N ALA A 277 11.85 6.37 -6.98
CA ALA A 277 12.63 5.20 -6.61
C ALA A 277 14.13 5.52 -6.58
N ARG A 278 14.87 4.81 -5.73
CA ARG A 278 16.33 4.76 -5.79
C ARG A 278 16.74 3.76 -6.87
N THR A 279 17.63 4.15 -7.77
CA THR A 279 18.05 3.30 -8.91
C THR A 279 19.40 2.66 -8.70
N ALA A 280 20.33 3.39 -8.08
CA ALA A 280 21.68 2.91 -7.78
C ALA A 280 22.27 3.66 -6.58
N LYS A 281 23.58 3.48 -6.37
CA LYS A 281 24.32 4.22 -5.35
C LYS A 281 24.37 5.70 -5.75
N HIS A 282 23.78 6.56 -4.92
CA HIS A 282 23.68 8.02 -5.14
C HIS A 282 22.84 8.45 -6.34
N THR A 283 21.89 7.62 -6.80
CA THR A 283 20.95 8.02 -7.85
C THR A 283 19.52 7.64 -7.47
N ALA A 284 18.60 8.52 -7.82
CA ALA A 284 17.17 8.31 -7.70
C ALA A 284 16.48 8.83 -8.96
N GLU A 285 15.21 8.52 -9.12
CA GLU A 285 14.41 9.02 -10.24
C GLU A 285 12.97 9.26 -9.83
N VAL A 286 12.30 10.14 -10.57
CA VAL A 286 10.86 10.35 -10.55
C VAL A 286 10.32 9.92 -11.91
N ARG A 287 9.46 8.91 -11.93
CA ARG A 287 8.77 8.43 -13.13
C ARG A 287 7.38 9.03 -13.19
N LEU A 288 7.04 9.65 -14.31
CA LEU A 288 5.72 10.20 -14.62
C LEU A 288 5.10 9.31 -15.70
N HIS A 289 4.02 8.62 -15.39
CA HIS A 289 3.29 7.78 -16.33
C HIS A 289 1.92 8.40 -16.63
N TYR A 290 1.77 8.93 -17.83
CA TYR A 290 0.56 9.55 -18.36
C TYR A 290 -0.31 8.52 -19.06
N THR A 291 -1.58 8.44 -18.68
CA THR A 291 -2.59 7.68 -19.41
C THR A 291 -3.07 8.48 -20.61
N ALA A 292 -2.98 7.95 -21.83
CA ALA A 292 -3.46 8.65 -23.01
C ALA A 292 -4.96 9.05 -22.87
N PRO A 293 -5.36 10.26 -23.33
CA PRO A 293 -4.58 11.26 -24.06
C PRO A 293 -3.87 12.31 -23.17
N TRP A 294 -3.76 12.06 -21.86
CA TRP A 294 -3.23 13.04 -20.92
C TRP A 294 -1.74 13.31 -21.10
N HIS A 295 -1.34 14.53 -20.79
CA HIS A 295 0.03 15.06 -20.91
C HIS A 295 0.26 16.22 -19.93
N SER A 296 1.49 16.72 -19.86
CA SER A 296 1.82 17.99 -19.21
C SER A 296 2.83 18.77 -20.05
N ASN A 297 3.05 20.05 -19.72
CA ASN A 297 4.15 20.80 -20.31
C ASN A 297 5.50 20.25 -19.81
N ALA A 298 6.48 20.16 -20.71
CA ALA A 298 7.85 19.82 -20.37
C ALA A 298 8.49 20.86 -19.43
N HIS A 299 9.67 20.56 -18.88
CA HIS A 299 10.36 21.48 -17.96
C HIS A 299 10.73 22.82 -18.63
N ASP A 300 11.14 22.78 -19.89
CA ASP A 300 11.44 23.91 -20.76
C ASP A 300 10.19 24.38 -21.54
N ALA A 301 9.08 24.56 -20.83
CA ALA A 301 7.82 25.04 -21.40
C ALA A 301 7.93 26.47 -21.96
N SER A 302 7.09 26.78 -22.96
CA SER A 302 6.97 28.15 -23.48
C SER A 302 6.54 29.15 -22.38
N PRO A 303 6.94 30.43 -22.47
CA PRO A 303 6.53 31.44 -21.50
C PRO A 303 5.01 31.52 -21.32
N GLY A 304 4.56 31.65 -20.07
CA GLY A 304 3.14 31.69 -19.71
C GLY A 304 2.49 30.31 -19.50
N LEU A 305 3.20 29.22 -19.79
CA LEU A 305 2.79 27.86 -19.45
C LEU A 305 3.42 27.41 -18.14
N ILE A 306 2.75 26.48 -17.46
CA ILE A 306 3.21 25.92 -16.18
C ILE A 306 4.07 24.70 -16.47
N PRO A 307 5.40 24.75 -16.22
CA PRO A 307 6.29 23.66 -16.53
C PRO A 307 6.14 22.52 -15.52
N THR A 308 6.46 21.30 -15.94
CA THR A 308 6.71 20.21 -14.99
C THR A 308 8.02 20.50 -14.25
N ALA A 309 7.97 20.58 -12.92
CA ALA A 309 9.14 20.88 -12.10
C ALA A 309 9.20 19.99 -10.87
N VAL A 310 10.43 19.66 -10.46
CA VAL A 310 10.72 18.87 -9.26
C VAL A 310 11.58 19.68 -8.32
N THR A 311 11.16 19.75 -7.05
CA THR A 311 11.98 20.29 -5.95
C THR A 311 12.15 19.22 -4.88
N VAL A 312 13.27 19.26 -4.16
CA VAL A 312 13.63 18.23 -3.18
C VAL A 312 14.00 18.88 -1.87
N SER A 313 13.53 18.32 -0.77
CA SER A 313 13.76 18.80 0.60
C SER A 313 14.30 17.66 1.46
N PRO A 314 15.47 17.82 2.12
CA PRO A 314 16.37 18.98 2.04
C PRO A 314 17.03 19.14 0.66
N ASP A 315 17.16 20.37 0.18
CA ASP A 315 17.76 20.70 -1.13
C ASP A 315 19.18 20.15 -1.26
N ALA A 316 19.92 20.11 -0.14
CA ALA A 316 21.26 19.55 -0.03
C ALA A 316 21.33 18.05 -0.36
N PHE A 317 20.22 17.34 -0.54
CA PHE A 317 20.25 15.91 -0.88
C PHE A 317 20.54 15.67 -2.36
N VAL A 318 20.29 16.64 -3.24
CA VAL A 318 20.39 16.48 -4.69
C VAL A 318 21.41 17.46 -5.27
N ARG A 319 22.30 16.94 -6.13
CA ARG A 319 23.29 17.74 -6.88
C ARG A 319 22.74 18.23 -8.21
N GLN A 320 21.92 17.40 -8.84
CA GLN A 320 21.44 17.63 -10.20
C GLN A 320 20.13 16.87 -10.41
N ILE A 321 19.18 17.54 -11.08
CA ILE A 321 17.95 16.94 -11.60
C ILE A 321 18.04 17.00 -13.13
N ASP A 322 17.97 15.83 -13.76
CA ASP A 322 18.06 15.63 -15.20
C ASP A 322 16.64 15.42 -15.76
N TYR A 323 16.14 16.41 -16.49
CA TYR A 323 14.83 16.35 -17.13
C TYR A 323 14.92 15.71 -18.53
N PRO A 324 13.98 14.83 -18.91
CA PRO A 324 13.93 14.29 -20.25
C PRO A 324 13.55 15.38 -21.26
N GLN A 325 13.95 15.20 -22.52
CA GLN A 325 13.53 16.09 -23.60
C GLN A 325 12.03 15.92 -23.87
N GLY A 326 11.31 17.04 -23.91
CA GLY A 326 9.91 17.05 -24.30
C GLY A 326 9.72 16.77 -25.80
N LYS A 327 8.47 16.49 -26.18
CA LYS A 327 8.08 16.34 -27.58
C LYS A 327 7.28 17.56 -28.02
N LYS A 328 7.68 18.18 -29.11
CA LYS A 328 6.89 19.24 -29.75
C LYS A 328 5.63 18.64 -30.39
N VAL A 329 4.46 19.04 -29.89
CA VAL A 329 3.15 18.58 -30.36
C VAL A 329 2.29 19.79 -30.66
N LYS A 330 1.67 19.82 -31.84
CA LYS A 330 0.65 20.82 -32.17
C LYS A 330 -0.70 20.34 -31.64
N LEU A 331 -1.24 21.06 -30.65
CA LEU A 331 -2.56 20.81 -30.11
C LEU A 331 -3.61 21.65 -30.83
N ALA A 332 -4.87 21.20 -30.82
CA ALA A 332 -5.95 21.88 -31.54
C ALA A 332 -6.20 23.33 -31.05
N PHE A 333 -5.87 23.61 -29.79
CA PHE A 333 -6.07 24.90 -29.14
C PHE A 333 -4.82 25.80 -29.11
N SER A 334 -3.71 25.40 -29.73
CA SER A 334 -2.46 26.18 -29.75
C SER A 334 -1.98 26.45 -31.18
N ASP A 335 -1.71 27.72 -31.47
CA ASP A 335 -1.18 28.14 -32.77
C ASP A 335 0.25 27.66 -33.03
N GLN A 336 1.03 27.50 -31.95
CA GLN A 336 2.41 27.02 -31.97
C GLN A 336 2.52 25.62 -31.35
N PRO A 337 3.44 24.77 -31.84
CA PRO A 337 3.74 23.50 -31.19
C PRO A 337 4.19 23.71 -29.74
N LEU A 338 3.56 22.98 -28.81
CA LEU A 338 3.91 23.00 -27.39
C LEU A 338 4.91 21.88 -27.09
N ASN A 339 5.80 22.11 -26.13
CA ASN A 339 6.75 21.10 -25.69
C ASN A 339 6.15 20.29 -24.53
N LEU A 340 5.83 19.01 -24.76
CA LEU A 340 4.99 18.22 -23.86
C LEU A 340 5.66 16.92 -23.40
N TYR A 341 5.25 16.47 -22.23
CA TYR A 341 5.49 15.14 -21.70
C TYR A 341 4.26 14.26 -21.89
N THR A 342 4.45 13.10 -22.51
CA THR A 342 3.42 12.08 -22.80
C THR A 342 3.96 10.68 -22.50
N GLY A 343 3.10 9.69 -22.26
CA GLY A 343 3.55 8.30 -22.05
C GLY A 343 4.31 8.13 -20.74
N THR A 344 5.48 7.49 -20.74
CA THR A 344 6.33 7.40 -19.54
C THR A 344 7.53 8.31 -19.68
N GLN A 345 7.73 9.19 -18.69
CA GLN A 345 8.87 10.10 -18.59
C GLN A 345 9.66 9.80 -17.32
N VAL A 346 10.97 9.86 -17.38
CA VAL A 346 11.87 9.59 -16.25
C VAL A 346 12.74 10.80 -16.01
N LEU A 347 12.60 11.41 -14.84
CA LEU A 347 13.42 12.51 -14.35
C LEU A 347 14.49 11.92 -13.45
N GLY A 348 15.76 11.99 -13.88
CA GLY A 348 16.89 11.47 -13.12
C GLY A 348 17.33 12.44 -12.02
N MET A 349 17.80 11.92 -10.89
CA MET A 349 18.37 12.72 -9.81
C MET A 349 19.71 12.15 -9.35
N LYS A 350 20.73 13.00 -9.32
CA LYS A 350 22.04 12.65 -8.74
C LYS A 350 22.05 13.11 -7.28
N LEU A 351 22.11 12.16 -6.37
CA LEU A 351 22.13 12.43 -4.93
C LEU A 351 23.55 12.80 -4.47
N ASN A 352 23.64 13.56 -3.38
CA ASN A 352 24.90 13.80 -2.70
C ASN A 352 25.44 12.51 -2.03
N PRO A 353 26.77 12.39 -1.84
CA PRO A 353 27.34 11.35 -1.00
C PRO A 353 26.83 11.46 0.46
N HIS A 354 26.72 10.33 1.16
CA HIS A 354 26.35 10.27 2.59
C HIS A 354 24.99 10.85 2.99
N VAL A 355 24.07 11.05 2.04
CA VAL A 355 22.67 11.37 2.36
C VAL A 355 22.00 10.19 3.04
N SER A 356 21.28 10.46 4.13
CA SER A 356 20.48 9.48 4.86
C SER A 356 19.21 10.15 5.38
N GLY A 357 18.15 9.35 5.50
CA GLY A 357 16.85 9.82 6.01
C GLY A 357 15.81 10.07 4.91
N PRO A 358 14.60 10.50 5.30
CA PRO A 358 13.50 10.68 4.37
C PRO A 358 13.73 11.91 3.49
N MET A 359 13.67 11.72 2.18
CA MET A 359 13.73 12.79 1.19
C MET A 359 12.32 13.10 0.69
N ARG A 360 11.86 14.34 0.89
CA ARG A 360 10.59 14.79 0.29
C ARG A 360 10.84 15.36 -1.08
N ILE A 361 10.12 14.86 -2.07
CA ILE A 361 10.14 15.34 -3.45
C ILE A 361 8.78 16.00 -3.72
N ARG A 362 8.79 17.26 -4.13
CA ARG A 362 7.60 17.96 -4.62
C ARG A 362 7.62 17.99 -6.13
N VAL A 363 6.52 17.56 -6.74
CA VAL A 363 6.32 17.58 -8.19
C VAL A 363 5.22 18.57 -8.52
N GLN A 364 5.60 19.68 -9.15
CA GLN A 364 4.68 20.62 -9.75
C GLN A 364 4.32 20.13 -11.14
N ILE A 365 3.02 19.99 -11.41
CA ILE A 365 2.52 19.49 -12.68
C ILE A 365 1.16 20.09 -13.02
N GLN A 366 0.93 20.37 -14.30
CA GLN A 366 -0.39 20.68 -14.82
C GLN A 366 -0.77 19.61 -15.83
N ALA A 367 -1.71 18.74 -15.45
CA ALA A 367 -2.23 17.71 -16.34
C ALA A 367 -3.24 18.31 -17.32
N CYS A 368 -3.01 18.08 -18.61
CA CYS A 368 -3.87 18.50 -19.70
C CYS A 368 -4.27 17.31 -20.57
N SER A 369 -5.41 17.44 -21.22
CA SER A 369 -5.86 16.62 -22.34
C SER A 369 -5.91 17.48 -23.60
N ASP A 370 -6.37 16.91 -24.72
CA ASP A 370 -6.55 17.68 -25.96
C ASP A 370 -7.68 18.73 -25.88
N ALA A 371 -8.50 18.69 -24.84
CA ALA A 371 -9.67 19.57 -24.67
C ALA A 371 -9.55 20.54 -23.49
N ILE A 372 -8.89 20.13 -22.40
CA ILE A 372 -8.85 20.88 -21.14
C ILE A 372 -7.49 20.75 -20.44
N CYS A 373 -7.08 21.82 -19.78
CA CYS A 373 -6.02 21.78 -18.77
C CYS A 373 -6.64 21.89 -17.37
N LEU A 374 -6.25 20.99 -16.47
CA LEU A 374 -6.68 21.04 -15.09
C LEU A 374 -5.93 22.12 -14.32
N ALA A 375 -6.39 22.40 -13.10
CA ALA A 375 -5.66 23.24 -12.18
C ALA A 375 -4.26 22.64 -11.91
N PRO A 376 -3.22 23.47 -11.75
CA PRO A 376 -1.90 23.00 -11.37
C PRO A 376 -1.93 22.31 -10.01
N GLU A 377 -1.14 21.25 -9.88
CA GLU A 377 -1.02 20.45 -8.67
C GLU A 377 0.43 20.46 -8.18
N ASP A 378 0.62 20.60 -6.87
CA ASP A 378 1.90 20.46 -6.18
C ASP A 378 1.86 19.23 -5.28
N LEU A 379 2.36 18.11 -5.81
CA LEU A 379 2.26 16.81 -5.14
C LEU A 379 3.52 16.51 -4.34
N SER A 380 3.35 16.01 -3.11
CA SER A 380 4.47 15.53 -2.30
C SER A 380 4.55 14.00 -2.35
N ILE A 381 5.75 13.48 -2.59
CA ILE A 381 6.12 12.07 -2.43
C ILE A 381 7.38 11.94 -1.59
N TRP A 382 7.54 10.80 -0.93
CA TRP A 382 8.64 10.52 -0.03
C TRP A 382 9.49 9.36 -0.52
N LEU A 383 10.80 9.55 -0.49
CA LEU A 383 11.77 8.51 -0.82
C LEU A 383 12.66 8.25 0.41
N PRO A 384 12.65 7.03 0.97
CA PRO A 384 13.63 6.65 2.00
C PRO A 384 15.00 6.42 1.35
N LEU A 385 16.04 7.12 1.84
CA LEU A 385 17.41 7.07 1.29
C LEU A 385 18.35 6.12 2.03
#